data_AF-A0A1H8IB60-F1
#
_entry.id   AF-A0A1H8IB60-F1
#
_cell.length_a   1.000
_cell.length_b   1.000
_cell.length_c   1.000
_cell.angle_alpha   90.00
_cell.angle_beta   90.00
_cell.angle_gamma   90.00
#
_symmetry.space_group_name_H-M   'P 1'
#
loop_
_entity.id
_entity.type
_entity.pdbx_description
1 polymer ?
#
loop_
_entity_poly.entity_id
_entity_poly.type
_entity_poly.pdbx_seq_one_letter_code
_entity_poly.pdbx_strand_id
1 'polypeptide(L)'
;MTPWHRTKIVCTLGPATDAPGVIEGLISGGMDVARVNASHSDHITHSRRIEQVRRAASEAGQPVAILVDLPGPKFRLGNLPDDCCRLAEGAIVTLVEEGRALEAGTDDMDGSRLPVRNPELLQALRAGERVFLADGSVELCVEGSATAQSGFDAPGVRCEVLIGGVVRSGSGINIPESALLELVPTDDDRQHLAFALARQVEWIGISFVQSVNDIHRVRALLPSTGGPLVMAKIEKRKALVNLEEIVGAADGVMVARGDLGVETDLAEIALIQKRIISVANARARPVITATQMLESMVAYEHPTRAEVTDVANAVLDGTDAVMLSAETAIGQFPVAAVRILHRVIAATEARHNRAAKLEDADWYDKRALNEMQSVSIPGSKQDNLGFSACELAVRMGARAVVVFVQSVAAALEVARFRPQVPIVAITDSAALYRSLALAHAIAPLLCDECNATAEPLSLITKARAWLLSQGLARPADEVVLLTASQMIDGKLDTLQIVQLAS
;
A
#
# COMPACT_ATOMS: atom_id res chain seq x y z
N MET A 1 17.30 2.62 -19.47
CA MET A 1 16.36 3.00 -18.40
C MET A 1 15.19 2.04 -18.40
N THR A 2 14.69 1.72 -17.21
CA THR A 2 13.49 0.88 -17.04
C THR A 2 12.29 1.63 -17.63
N PRO A 3 11.46 1.02 -18.50
CA PRO A 3 10.31 1.69 -19.10
C PRO A 3 9.34 2.22 -18.04
N TRP A 4 8.74 3.38 -18.30
CA TRP A 4 7.68 3.92 -17.45
C TRP A 4 6.46 2.99 -17.45
N HIS A 5 5.77 2.95 -16.31
CA HIS A 5 4.62 2.08 -16.04
C HIS A 5 3.55 2.83 -15.25
N ARG A 6 2.29 2.39 -15.35
CA ARG A 6 1.15 3.08 -14.75
C ARG A 6 0.88 2.63 -13.32
N THR A 7 0.87 1.32 -13.08
CA THR A 7 0.70 0.71 -11.75
C THR A 7 2.00 0.76 -10.97
N LYS A 8 1.99 1.44 -9.83
CA LYS A 8 3.17 1.80 -9.04
C LYS A 8 3.75 0.64 -8.25
N ILE A 9 5.01 0.77 -7.86
CA ILE A 9 5.72 -0.21 -7.05
C ILE A 9 6.09 0.38 -5.69
N VAL A 10 5.60 -0.28 -4.63
CA VAL A 10 5.95 0.04 -3.24
C VAL A 10 6.95 -0.99 -2.74
N CYS A 11 8.10 -0.56 -2.22
CA CYS A 11 9.10 -1.47 -1.64
C CYS A 11 9.31 -1.16 -0.17
N THR A 12 9.33 -2.21 0.66
CA THR A 12 9.58 -2.07 2.09
C THR A 12 11.08 -2.02 2.37
N LEU A 13 11.53 -1.00 3.08
CA LEU A 13 12.92 -0.87 3.49
C LEU A 13 13.20 -1.75 4.71
N GLY A 14 14.39 -2.34 4.73
CA GLY A 14 14.86 -3.21 5.80
C GLY A 14 16.35 -3.51 5.70
N PRO A 15 16.86 -4.46 6.51
CA PRO A 15 18.28 -4.85 6.50
C PRO A 15 18.84 -5.17 5.11
N ALA A 16 18.07 -5.84 4.24
CA ALA A 16 18.49 -6.18 2.88
C ALA A 16 18.65 -4.94 1.97
N THR A 17 18.09 -3.79 2.36
CA THR A 17 18.19 -2.52 1.64
C THR A 17 19.26 -1.57 2.18
N ASP A 18 19.87 -1.88 3.34
CA ASP A 18 20.82 -0.96 4.00
C ASP A 18 22.19 -0.91 3.30
N ALA A 19 22.51 -1.90 2.47
CA ALA A 19 23.80 -1.96 1.77
C ALA A 19 23.92 -0.85 0.70
N PRO A 20 25.12 -0.26 0.50
CA PRO A 20 25.34 0.78 -0.50
C PRO A 20 24.92 0.34 -1.92
N GLY A 21 24.24 1.21 -2.66
CA GLY A 21 23.81 0.94 -4.03
C GLY A 21 22.51 0.16 -4.15
N VAL A 22 22.00 -0.45 -3.06
CA VAL A 22 20.75 -1.23 -3.13
C VAL A 22 19.56 -0.32 -3.33
N ILE A 23 19.43 0.78 -2.58
CA ILE A 23 18.32 1.74 -2.74
C ILE A 23 18.31 2.34 -4.15
N GLU A 24 19.48 2.74 -4.66
CA GLU A 24 19.66 3.20 -6.04
C GLU A 24 19.23 2.10 -7.05
N GLY A 25 19.53 0.84 -6.73
CA GLY A 25 19.07 -0.33 -7.46
C GLY A 25 17.54 -0.52 -7.44
N LEU A 26 16.88 -0.28 -6.30
CA LEU A 26 15.41 -0.33 -6.19
C LEU A 26 14.75 0.77 -7.02
N ILE A 27 15.26 2.01 -6.90
CA ILE A 27 14.78 3.19 -7.64
C ILE A 27 14.93 2.95 -9.15
N SER A 28 16.14 2.59 -9.60
CA SER A 28 16.38 2.27 -11.02
C SER A 28 15.61 1.02 -11.50
N GLY A 29 15.27 0.10 -10.59
CA GLY A 29 14.41 -1.04 -10.85
C GLY A 29 12.93 -0.70 -11.04
N GLY A 30 12.51 0.51 -10.65
CA GLY A 30 11.15 1.02 -10.84
C GLY A 30 10.37 1.29 -9.56
N MET A 31 11.01 1.36 -8.38
CA MET A 31 10.35 1.73 -7.12
C MET A 31 9.83 3.16 -7.16
N ASP A 32 8.53 3.35 -6.91
CA ASP A 32 7.88 4.66 -6.80
C ASP A 32 7.65 5.09 -5.34
N VAL A 33 7.52 4.13 -4.43
CA VAL A 33 7.27 4.40 -3.00
C VAL A 33 8.17 3.54 -2.13
N ALA A 34 8.87 4.17 -1.20
CA ALA A 34 9.61 3.48 -0.15
C ALA A 34 8.76 3.41 1.12
N ARG A 35 8.39 2.19 1.53
CA ARG A 35 7.66 1.91 2.75
C ARG A 35 8.64 1.73 3.92
N VAL A 36 8.40 2.48 4.99
CA VAL A 36 9.01 2.33 6.31
C VAL A 36 8.02 1.61 7.20
N ASN A 37 8.29 0.36 7.55
CA ASN A 37 7.48 -0.39 8.49
C ASN A 37 7.91 -0.04 9.93
N ALA A 38 7.10 0.76 10.63
CA ALA A 38 7.42 1.22 11.97
C ALA A 38 7.32 0.13 13.05
N SER A 39 6.75 -1.05 12.74
CA SER A 39 6.74 -2.21 13.64
C SER A 39 8.13 -2.77 13.97
N HIS A 40 9.16 -2.34 13.23
CA HIS A 40 10.52 -2.85 13.34
C HIS A 40 11.52 -1.70 13.26
N SER A 41 12.70 -1.87 13.85
CA SER A 41 13.79 -0.88 13.89
C SER A 41 13.43 0.42 14.62
N ASP A 42 14.45 1.13 15.10
CA ASP A 42 14.28 2.43 15.74
C ASP A 42 14.15 3.59 14.74
N HIS A 43 13.73 4.76 15.24
CA HIS A 43 13.59 5.97 14.44
C HIS A 43 14.92 6.44 13.84
N ILE A 44 16.07 6.14 14.46
CA ILE A 44 17.41 6.52 13.95
C ILE A 44 17.71 5.76 12.65
N THR A 45 17.44 4.46 12.65
CA THR A 45 17.60 3.58 11.49
C THR A 45 16.66 4.00 10.36
N HIS A 46 15.40 4.28 10.68
CA HIS A 46 14.42 4.77 9.70
C HIS A 46 14.81 6.13 9.12
N SER A 47 15.36 7.01 9.95
CA SER A 47 15.85 8.33 9.53
C SER A 47 16.93 8.21 8.44
N ARG A 48 17.93 7.37 8.67
CA ARG A 48 19.02 7.11 7.72
C ARG A 48 18.48 6.58 6.39
N ARG A 49 17.55 5.63 6.45
CA ARG A 49 16.92 5.04 5.26
C ARG A 49 16.15 6.08 4.45
N ILE A 50 15.35 6.93 5.10
CA ILE A 50 14.60 8.02 4.45
C ILE A 50 15.56 9.01 3.76
N GLU A 51 16.64 9.39 4.44
CA GLU A 51 17.66 10.30 3.87
C GLU A 51 18.34 9.70 2.64
N GLN A 52 18.69 8.41 2.69
CA GLN A 52 19.27 7.69 1.56
C GLN A 52 18.30 7.63 0.37
N VAL A 53 17.02 7.33 0.60
CA VAL A 53 15.99 7.32 -0.46
C VAL A 53 15.87 8.70 -1.10
N ARG A 54 15.76 9.77 -0.30
CA ARG A 54 15.63 11.13 -0.83
C ARG A 54 16.84 11.54 -1.67
N ARG A 55 18.05 11.22 -1.22
CA ARG A 55 19.28 11.50 -1.97
C ARG A 55 19.30 10.74 -3.29
N ALA A 56 19.10 9.42 -3.24
CA ALA A 56 19.13 8.56 -4.43
C ALA A 56 18.04 8.94 -5.45
N ALA A 57 16.84 9.29 -4.97
CA ALA A 57 15.74 9.76 -5.82
C ALA A 57 16.08 11.09 -6.51
N SER A 58 16.67 12.03 -5.77
CA SER A 58 17.13 13.31 -6.32
C SER A 58 18.23 13.14 -7.37
N GLU A 59 19.21 12.27 -7.12
CA GLU A 59 20.28 11.97 -8.07
C GLU A 59 19.76 11.29 -9.34
N ALA A 60 18.73 10.45 -9.21
CA ALA A 60 18.05 9.80 -10.33
C ALA A 60 17.05 10.71 -11.06
N GLY A 61 16.68 11.86 -10.49
CA GLY A 61 15.62 12.72 -11.01
C GLY A 61 14.24 12.05 -10.99
N GLN A 62 13.97 11.17 -10.01
CA GLN A 62 12.74 10.39 -9.92
C GLN A 62 11.88 10.78 -8.72
N PRO A 63 10.55 10.79 -8.87
CA PRO A 63 9.62 11.04 -7.77
C PRO A 63 9.49 9.76 -6.93
N VAL A 64 10.07 9.74 -5.74
CA VAL A 64 9.89 8.63 -4.79
C VAL A 64 9.19 9.15 -3.53
N ALA A 65 8.03 8.60 -3.23
CA ALA A 65 7.30 8.90 -2.00
C ALA A 65 7.80 8.06 -0.82
N ILE A 66 7.64 8.59 0.40
CA ILE A 66 7.82 7.85 1.64
C ILE A 66 6.46 7.53 2.25
N LEU A 67 6.22 6.25 2.55
CA LEU A 67 5.06 5.76 3.29
C LEU A 67 5.53 5.22 4.64
N VAL A 68 5.12 5.85 5.75
CA VAL A 68 5.35 5.29 7.10
C VAL A 68 4.13 4.48 7.51
N ASP A 69 4.30 3.18 7.68
CA ASP A 69 3.26 2.24 8.08
C ASP A 69 3.28 2.07 9.61
N LEU A 70 2.24 2.56 10.28
CA LEU A 70 2.10 2.54 11.73
C LEU A 70 1.86 1.11 12.24
N PRO A 71 2.41 0.71 13.40
CA PRO A 71 2.26 -0.66 13.90
C PRO A 71 0.80 -1.06 14.16
N GLY A 72 0.00 -0.15 14.70
CA GLY A 72 -1.33 -0.46 15.22
C GLY A 72 -1.29 -1.42 16.41
N PRO A 73 -2.46 -1.85 16.92
CA PRO A 73 -2.58 -2.73 18.06
C PRO A 73 -2.28 -4.20 17.71
N LYS A 74 -1.06 -4.52 17.27
CA LYS A 74 -0.67 -5.90 16.94
C LYS A 74 -0.20 -6.65 18.18
N PHE A 75 -0.90 -7.71 18.54
CA PHE A 75 -0.45 -8.62 19.60
C PHE A 75 0.69 -9.50 19.13
N ARG A 76 1.58 -9.83 20.08
CA ARG A 76 2.76 -10.65 19.80
C ARG A 76 3.06 -11.60 20.94
N LEU A 77 3.64 -12.74 20.58
CA LEU A 77 4.30 -13.61 21.55
C LEU A 77 5.47 -12.87 22.20
N GLY A 78 5.69 -13.16 23.48
CA GLY A 78 6.89 -12.78 24.20
C GLY A 78 8.11 -13.57 23.75
N ASN A 79 9.18 -13.48 24.53
CA ASN A 79 10.42 -14.20 24.25
C ASN A 79 10.27 -15.70 24.54
N LEU A 80 10.56 -16.51 23.54
CA LEU A 80 10.60 -17.97 23.67
C LEU A 80 12.03 -18.45 23.98
N PRO A 81 12.20 -19.57 24.71
CA PRO A 81 13.48 -20.26 24.79
C PRO A 81 14.02 -20.56 23.39
N ASP A 82 15.32 -20.35 23.16
CA ASP A 82 15.99 -20.54 21.86
C ASP A 82 15.33 -19.80 20.67
N ASP A 83 14.60 -18.72 20.96
CA ASP A 83 13.89 -17.85 20.02
C ASP A 83 12.77 -18.53 19.19
N CYS A 84 12.53 -19.83 19.40
CA CYS A 84 11.51 -20.57 18.68
C CYS A 84 10.99 -21.78 19.47
N CYS A 85 9.75 -22.18 19.16
CA CYS A 85 9.12 -23.35 19.75
C CYS A 85 8.31 -24.09 18.67
N ARG A 86 8.33 -25.42 18.71
CA ARG A 86 7.51 -26.27 17.82
C ARG A 86 6.30 -26.78 18.59
N LEU A 87 5.11 -26.46 18.09
CA LEU A 87 3.84 -26.93 18.64
C LEU A 87 3.36 -28.14 17.85
N ALA A 88 3.05 -29.23 18.55
CA ALA A 88 2.47 -30.43 17.97
C ALA A 88 0.94 -30.33 17.94
N GLU A 89 0.32 -30.82 16.87
CA GLU A 89 -1.14 -30.92 16.76
C GLU A 89 -1.72 -31.83 17.86
N GLY A 90 -2.84 -31.43 18.45
CA GLY A 90 -3.47 -32.05 19.62
C GLY A 90 -2.78 -31.77 20.96
N ALA A 91 -1.65 -31.07 20.99
CA ALA A 91 -1.00 -30.70 22.23
C ALA A 91 -1.80 -29.60 22.96
N ILE A 92 -1.73 -29.59 24.29
CA ILE A 92 -2.27 -28.50 25.10
C ILE A 92 -1.17 -27.52 25.45
N VAL A 93 -1.41 -26.25 25.13
CA VAL A 93 -0.55 -25.13 25.49
C VAL A 93 -1.30 -24.14 26.36
N THR A 94 -0.57 -23.37 27.16
CA THR A 94 -1.15 -22.32 28.02
C THR A 94 -0.56 -20.98 27.62
N LEU A 95 -1.41 -20.04 27.19
CA LEU A 95 -1.01 -18.65 27.01
C LEU A 95 -0.86 -18.00 28.39
N VAL A 96 0.29 -17.38 28.63
CA VAL A 96 0.63 -16.75 29.91
C VAL A 96 1.26 -15.38 29.69
N GLU A 97 1.22 -14.52 30.72
CA GLU A 97 1.92 -13.23 30.69
C GLU A 97 3.45 -13.44 30.59
N GLU A 98 4.12 -12.64 29.76
CA GLU A 98 5.55 -12.81 29.45
C GLU A 98 6.46 -12.91 30.68
N GLY A 99 6.23 -12.07 31.71
CA GLY A 99 7.03 -12.09 32.94
C GLY A 99 6.98 -13.41 33.72
N ARG A 100 5.95 -14.24 33.52
CA ARG A 100 5.72 -15.50 34.26
C ARG A 100 6.16 -16.75 33.51
N ALA A 101 6.38 -16.66 32.20
CA ALA A 101 6.96 -17.77 31.45
C ALA A 101 8.38 -18.11 31.91
N LEU A 102 9.07 -17.16 32.56
CA LEU A 102 10.44 -17.28 33.07
C LEU A 102 10.52 -17.82 34.52
N GLU A 103 9.40 -17.93 35.25
CA GLU A 103 9.38 -18.32 36.67
C GLU A 103 9.24 -19.84 36.90
N ALA A 104 8.93 -20.62 35.86
CA ALA A 104 8.95 -22.07 35.93
C ALA A 104 10.35 -22.58 35.53
N GLY A 105 10.97 -23.39 36.40
CA GLY A 105 12.32 -23.90 36.21
C GLY A 105 12.55 -24.56 34.84
N THR A 106 13.82 -24.54 34.42
CA THR A 106 14.35 -24.91 33.09
C THR A 106 14.06 -26.34 32.60
N ASP A 107 13.36 -27.16 33.37
CA ASP A 107 13.15 -28.58 33.07
C ASP A 107 11.74 -28.92 32.53
N ASP A 108 10.82 -27.95 32.41
CA ASP A 108 9.40 -28.23 32.03
C ASP A 108 8.84 -27.32 30.89
N MET A 109 9.73 -26.68 30.12
CA MET A 109 9.35 -25.80 28.99
C MET A 109 9.25 -26.57 27.66
N ASP A 110 8.46 -27.64 27.61
CA ASP A 110 8.19 -28.45 26.39
C ASP A 110 7.21 -27.75 25.40
N GLY A 111 7.26 -26.42 25.30
CA GLY A 111 6.28 -25.64 24.53
C GLY A 111 4.88 -25.55 25.15
N SER A 112 4.72 -26.03 26.38
CA SER A 112 3.46 -26.05 27.14
C SER A 112 2.99 -24.66 27.60
N ARG A 113 3.87 -23.65 27.62
CA ARG A 113 3.56 -22.26 28.00
C ARG A 113 4.05 -21.29 26.93
N LEU A 114 3.15 -20.46 26.40
CA LEU A 114 3.44 -19.45 25.40
C LEU A 114 3.29 -18.06 26.02
N PRO A 115 4.39 -17.28 26.15
CA PRO A 115 4.33 -15.93 26.68
C PRO A 115 3.62 -14.99 25.71
N VAL A 116 2.81 -14.09 26.25
CA VAL A 116 2.12 -13.03 25.51
C VAL A 116 2.53 -11.68 26.09
N ARG A 117 2.90 -10.72 25.22
CA ARG A 117 3.35 -9.38 25.63
C ARG A 117 2.24 -8.50 26.18
N ASN A 118 1.01 -8.79 25.78
CA ASN A 118 -0.20 -8.03 26.06
C ASN A 118 -1.11 -8.85 26.99
N PRO A 119 -0.98 -8.73 28.32
CA PRO A 119 -1.76 -9.52 29.26
C PRO A 119 -3.27 -9.26 29.17
N GLU A 120 -3.69 -8.08 28.68
CA GLU A 120 -5.09 -7.78 28.36
C GLU A 120 -5.71 -8.78 27.38
N LEU A 121 -4.90 -9.39 26.51
CA LEU A 121 -5.32 -10.44 25.59
C LEU A 121 -5.91 -11.65 26.31
N LEU A 122 -5.26 -12.07 27.39
CA LEU A 122 -5.62 -13.28 28.14
C LEU A 122 -6.99 -13.14 28.79
N GLN A 123 -7.40 -11.91 29.13
CA GLN A 123 -8.69 -11.62 29.74
C GLN A 123 -9.83 -11.56 28.72
N ALA A 124 -9.51 -11.28 27.45
CA ALA A 124 -10.49 -11.14 26.39
C ALA A 124 -10.84 -12.47 25.70
N LEU A 125 -9.98 -13.48 25.81
CA LEU A 125 -10.17 -14.79 25.21
C LEU A 125 -11.30 -15.58 25.88
N ARG A 126 -12.16 -16.18 25.06
CA ARG A 126 -13.29 -17.01 25.52
C ARG A 126 -13.16 -18.43 25.01
N ALA A 127 -13.70 -19.38 25.77
CA ALA A 127 -13.75 -20.79 25.35
C ALA A 127 -14.41 -20.94 23.97
N GLY A 128 -13.78 -21.73 23.11
CA GLY A 128 -14.17 -21.95 21.72
C GLY A 128 -13.56 -20.98 20.71
N GLU A 129 -12.97 -19.86 21.14
CA GLU A 129 -12.37 -18.89 20.21
C GLU A 129 -11.08 -19.42 19.56
N ARG A 130 -10.86 -19.03 18.30
CA ARG A 130 -9.63 -19.35 17.55
C ARG A 130 -8.54 -18.33 17.81
N VAL A 131 -7.34 -18.81 18.11
CA VAL A 131 -6.12 -18.00 18.23
C VAL A 131 -5.13 -18.42 17.16
N PHE A 132 -4.77 -17.50 16.29
CA PHE A 132 -3.82 -17.72 15.21
C PHE A 132 -2.47 -17.13 15.57
N LEU A 133 -1.41 -17.90 15.35
CA LEU A 133 -0.03 -17.50 15.59
C LEU A 133 0.74 -17.51 14.27
N ALA A 134 1.80 -16.69 14.20
CA ALA A 134 2.71 -16.64 13.05
C ALA A 134 1.96 -16.48 11.71
N ASP A 135 1.14 -15.42 11.65
CA ASP A 135 0.34 -15.02 10.49
C ASP A 135 -0.59 -16.14 9.97
N GLY A 136 -1.18 -16.91 10.90
CA GLY A 136 -2.16 -17.95 10.59
C GLY A 136 -1.59 -19.34 10.32
N SER A 137 -0.27 -19.51 10.33
CA SER A 137 0.37 -20.81 10.09
C SER A 137 0.21 -21.81 11.24
N VAL A 138 -0.07 -21.31 12.45
CA VAL A 138 -0.35 -22.12 13.65
C VAL A 138 -1.69 -21.67 14.21
N GLU A 139 -2.49 -22.64 14.63
CA GLU A 139 -3.86 -22.39 15.08
C GLU A 139 -4.15 -23.10 16.39
N LEU A 140 -4.72 -22.36 17.34
CA LEU A 140 -5.13 -22.84 18.64
C LEU A 140 -6.63 -22.63 18.83
N CYS A 141 -7.27 -23.49 19.62
CA CYS A 141 -8.62 -23.30 20.11
C CYS A 141 -8.62 -23.16 21.62
N VAL A 142 -9.24 -22.10 22.13
CA VAL A 142 -9.32 -21.85 23.57
C VAL A 142 -10.23 -22.89 24.23
N GLU A 143 -9.71 -23.67 25.17
CA GLU A 143 -10.54 -24.55 25.99
C GLU A 143 -11.21 -23.78 27.14
N GLY A 144 -10.51 -22.81 27.72
CA GLY A 144 -10.98 -21.99 28.83
C GLY A 144 -9.83 -21.40 29.66
N SER A 145 -10.18 -20.61 30.69
CA SER A 145 -9.19 -20.09 31.63
C SER A 145 -8.62 -21.22 32.47
N ALA A 146 -7.30 -21.32 32.58
CA ALA A 146 -6.66 -22.07 33.64
C ALA A 146 -6.93 -21.33 34.96
N THR A 147 -7.97 -21.72 35.70
CA THR A 147 -8.19 -21.22 37.05
C THR A 147 -7.12 -21.80 37.98
N ALA A 148 -6.50 -20.91 38.76
CA ALA A 148 -5.50 -21.21 39.76
C ALA A 148 -5.94 -22.38 40.67
N GLN A 149 -5.31 -23.55 40.52
CA GLN A 149 -5.30 -24.52 41.60
C GLN A 149 -4.31 -24.01 42.65
N SER A 150 -4.84 -23.61 43.81
CA SER A 150 -4.11 -23.22 45.02
C SER A 150 -3.18 -21.99 44.93
N GLY A 151 -3.71 -20.84 45.35
CA GLY A 151 -2.98 -19.91 46.22
C GLY A 151 -2.13 -18.80 45.60
N PHE A 152 -1.54 -18.95 44.40
CA PHE A 152 -0.63 -17.92 43.86
C PHE A 152 -0.57 -17.79 42.31
N ASP A 153 -1.45 -18.42 41.54
CA ASP A 153 -1.37 -18.39 40.07
C ASP A 153 -2.23 -17.27 39.42
N ALA A 154 -1.62 -16.55 38.46
CA ALA A 154 -2.32 -15.62 37.57
C ALA A 154 -3.12 -16.35 36.48
N PRO A 155 -4.10 -15.68 35.86
CA PRO A 155 -4.88 -16.26 34.79
C PRO A 155 -4.01 -16.62 33.57
N GLY A 156 -3.91 -17.92 33.27
CA GLY A 156 -3.47 -18.42 31.97
C GLY A 156 -4.67 -18.89 31.15
N VAL A 157 -4.50 -19.01 29.83
CA VAL A 157 -5.55 -19.52 28.93
C VAL A 157 -5.08 -20.83 28.32
N ARG A 158 -5.78 -21.93 28.61
CA ARG A 158 -5.48 -23.24 28.02
C ARG A 158 -6.07 -23.31 26.62
N CYS A 159 -5.24 -23.76 25.68
CA CYS A 159 -5.63 -23.93 24.29
C CYS A 159 -5.16 -25.30 23.79
N GLU A 160 -5.99 -25.92 22.95
CA GLU A 160 -5.61 -27.07 22.14
C GLU A 160 -4.96 -26.58 20.84
N VAL A 161 -3.83 -27.16 20.44
CA VAL A 161 -3.19 -26.90 19.15
C VAL A 161 -3.93 -27.67 18.07
N LEU A 162 -4.61 -26.96 17.18
CA LEU A 162 -5.36 -27.58 16.09
C LEU A 162 -4.57 -27.64 14.79
N ILE A 163 -3.68 -26.68 14.57
CA ILE A 163 -2.69 -26.74 13.50
C ILE A 163 -1.33 -26.45 14.14
N GLY A 164 -0.48 -27.48 14.18
CA GLY A 164 0.88 -27.39 14.72
C GLY A 164 1.85 -26.70 13.76
N GLY A 165 3.00 -26.29 14.28
CA GLY A 165 4.01 -25.57 13.49
C GLY A 165 5.10 -24.95 14.36
N VAL A 166 5.91 -24.08 13.76
CA VAL A 166 6.99 -23.37 14.48
C VAL A 166 6.57 -21.93 14.71
N VAL A 167 6.58 -21.51 15.97
CA VAL A 167 6.41 -20.11 16.38
C VAL A 167 7.74 -19.54 16.85
N ARG A 168 7.92 -18.23 16.73
CA ARG A 168 9.14 -17.52 17.13
C ARG A 168 8.82 -16.41 18.12
N SER A 169 9.83 -15.92 18.85
CA SER A 169 9.64 -14.74 19.70
C SER A 169 9.11 -13.57 18.86
N GLY A 170 8.11 -12.86 19.39
CA GLY A 170 7.51 -11.73 18.67
C GLY A 170 6.61 -12.11 17.49
N SER A 171 6.35 -13.40 17.23
CA SER A 171 5.34 -13.84 16.26
C SER A 171 3.99 -13.16 16.55
N GLY A 172 3.31 -12.71 15.50
CA GLY A 172 2.00 -12.07 15.62
C GLY A 172 0.94 -13.02 16.17
N ILE A 173 0.00 -12.47 16.94
CA ILE A 173 -1.19 -13.16 17.44
C ILE A 173 -2.42 -12.49 16.86
N ASN A 174 -3.30 -13.26 16.23
CA ASN A 174 -4.56 -12.78 15.67
C ASN A 174 -5.72 -13.55 16.32
N ILE A 175 -6.77 -12.82 16.70
CA ILE A 175 -7.96 -13.40 17.35
C ILE A 175 -9.19 -12.76 16.70
N PRO A 176 -9.65 -13.28 15.54
CA PRO A 176 -10.70 -12.63 14.75
C PRO A 176 -12.05 -12.51 15.47
N GLU A 177 -12.30 -13.35 16.47
CA GLU A 177 -13.59 -13.47 17.16
C GLU A 177 -13.66 -12.65 18.46
N SER A 178 -12.51 -12.27 19.03
CA SER A 178 -12.47 -11.62 20.34
C SER A 178 -12.89 -10.14 20.26
N ALA A 179 -13.69 -9.71 21.22
CA ALA A 179 -14.26 -8.36 21.30
C ALA A 179 -13.28 -7.33 21.92
N LEU A 180 -12.01 -7.36 21.52
CA LEU A 180 -11.02 -6.40 21.99
C LEU A 180 -11.31 -5.01 21.43
N LEU A 181 -11.53 -4.05 22.33
CA LEU A 181 -11.74 -2.65 22.01
C LEU A 181 -10.40 -1.93 21.94
N GLU A 182 -9.61 -2.23 20.93
CA GLU A 182 -8.36 -1.52 20.68
C GLU A 182 -8.63 -0.17 20.02
N LEU A 183 -8.04 0.88 20.60
CA LEU A 183 -8.10 2.21 20.03
C LEU A 183 -6.93 2.42 19.08
N VAL A 184 -7.25 2.70 17.82
CA VAL A 184 -6.30 3.24 16.82
C VAL A 184 -6.39 4.77 16.83
N PRO A 185 -5.29 5.54 16.88
CA PRO A 185 -3.92 5.09 17.08
C PRO A 185 -3.64 4.70 18.55
N THR A 186 -2.73 3.74 18.73
CA THR A 186 -2.13 3.38 20.01
C THR A 186 -1.15 4.46 20.49
N ASP A 187 -0.63 4.35 21.72
CA ASP A 187 0.39 5.29 22.21
C ASP A 187 1.73 5.17 21.47
N ASP A 188 2.07 3.96 20.99
CA ASP A 188 3.23 3.72 20.13
C ASP A 188 3.03 4.35 18.75
N ASP A 189 1.84 4.19 18.16
CA ASP A 189 1.48 4.85 16.90
C ASP A 189 1.63 6.37 16.98
N ARG A 190 1.30 6.99 18.13
CA ARG A 190 1.47 8.45 18.33
C ARG A 190 2.94 8.87 18.26
N GLN A 191 3.86 8.05 18.76
CA GLN A 191 5.30 8.33 18.68
C GLN A 191 5.79 8.22 17.23
N HIS A 192 5.36 7.17 16.51
CA HIS A 192 5.68 6.99 15.10
C HIS A 192 5.06 8.07 14.20
N LEU A 193 3.87 8.55 14.55
CA LEU A 193 3.21 9.66 13.88
C LEU A 193 3.99 10.97 14.02
N ALA A 194 4.47 11.28 15.23
CA ALA A 194 5.32 12.43 15.47
C ALA A 194 6.65 12.34 14.67
N PHE A 195 7.24 11.15 14.60
CA PHE A 195 8.41 10.88 13.76
C PHE A 195 8.13 11.11 12.27
N ALA A 196 7.02 10.56 11.76
CA ALA A 196 6.61 10.72 10.36
C ALA A 196 6.41 12.19 9.98
N LEU A 197 5.76 12.98 10.85
CA LEU A 197 5.59 14.41 10.69
C LEU A 197 6.93 15.16 10.67
N ALA A 198 7.83 14.86 11.62
CA ALA A 198 9.16 15.46 11.66
C ALA A 198 10.00 15.17 10.41
N ARG A 199 9.76 14.01 9.79
CA ARG A 199 10.42 13.59 8.53
C ARG A 199 9.69 14.08 7.27
N GLN A 200 8.56 14.78 7.41
CA GLN A 200 7.76 15.30 6.31
C GLN A 200 7.46 14.22 5.26
N VAL A 201 7.01 13.05 5.71
CA VAL A 201 6.68 11.94 4.80
C VAL A 201 5.40 12.25 4.03
N GLU A 202 5.23 11.60 2.87
CA GLU A 202 4.09 11.86 2.01
C GLU A 202 2.83 11.10 2.44
N TRP A 203 3.01 9.88 2.97
CA TRP A 203 1.92 8.99 3.33
C TRP A 203 2.12 8.34 4.70
N ILE A 204 1.00 8.12 5.40
CA ILE A 204 0.92 7.34 6.64
C ILE A 204 -0.07 6.20 6.46
N GLY A 205 0.39 4.97 6.67
CA GLY A 205 -0.45 3.78 6.74
C GLY A 205 -0.98 3.57 8.15
N ILE A 206 -2.29 3.47 8.33
CA ILE A 206 -2.93 3.15 9.60
C ILE A 206 -3.27 1.67 9.59
N SER A 207 -2.63 0.89 10.45
CA SER A 207 -2.91 -0.54 10.64
C SER A 207 -4.18 -0.78 11.44
N PHE A 208 -4.83 -1.92 11.18
CA PHE A 208 -6.00 -2.46 11.86
C PHE A 208 -7.17 -1.49 11.97
N VAL A 209 -7.40 -0.69 10.92
CA VAL A 209 -8.57 0.20 10.84
C VAL A 209 -9.84 -0.66 10.86
N GLN A 210 -10.81 -0.28 11.69
CA GLN A 210 -12.10 -0.95 11.84
C GLN A 210 -13.29 -0.01 11.60
N SER A 211 -13.09 1.29 11.76
CA SER A 211 -14.14 2.30 11.67
C SER A 211 -13.65 3.63 11.10
N VAL A 212 -14.58 4.44 10.60
CA VAL A 212 -14.31 5.82 10.17
C VAL A 212 -13.69 6.68 11.28
N ASN A 213 -14.05 6.41 12.54
CA ASN A 213 -13.55 7.16 13.68
C ASN A 213 -12.06 6.92 13.92
N ASP A 214 -11.51 5.76 13.53
CA ASP A 214 -10.08 5.47 13.63
C ASP A 214 -9.28 6.43 12.74
N ILE A 215 -9.77 6.65 11.52
CA ILE A 215 -9.21 7.62 10.57
C ILE A 215 -9.29 9.04 11.13
N HIS A 216 -10.44 9.43 11.67
CA HIS A 216 -10.62 10.76 12.26
C HIS A 216 -9.70 11.01 13.46
N ARG A 217 -9.49 10.01 14.32
CA ARG A 217 -8.58 10.14 15.47
C ARG A 217 -7.14 10.34 15.04
N VAL A 218 -6.67 9.66 13.98
CA VAL A 218 -5.33 9.91 13.42
C VAL A 218 -5.28 11.29 12.76
N ARG A 219 -6.26 11.67 11.95
CA ARG A 219 -6.31 12.99 11.31
C ARG A 219 -6.31 14.15 12.30
N ALA A 220 -6.96 14.00 13.45
CA ALA A 220 -6.97 15.02 14.50
C ALA A 220 -5.58 15.31 15.09
N LEU A 221 -4.60 14.43 14.87
CA LEU A 221 -3.20 14.59 15.28
C LEU A 221 -2.32 15.14 14.16
N LEU A 222 -2.85 15.27 12.94
CA LEU A 222 -2.15 15.82 11.78
C LEU A 222 -2.43 17.33 11.65
N PRO A 223 -1.51 18.11 11.07
CA PRO A 223 -1.78 19.51 10.76
C PRO A 223 -2.91 19.61 9.73
N SER A 224 -3.71 20.68 9.84
CA SER A 224 -4.87 20.92 8.96
C SER A 224 -4.48 21.17 7.49
N THR A 225 -3.25 21.63 7.24
CA THR A 225 -2.68 21.83 5.90
C THR A 225 -1.22 21.36 5.86
N GLY A 226 -0.79 20.85 4.70
CA GLY A 226 0.60 20.41 4.49
C GLY A 226 1.00 19.15 5.25
N GLY A 227 0.05 18.42 5.85
CA GLY A 227 0.29 17.13 6.48
C GLY A 227 0.37 15.97 5.46
N PRO A 228 0.85 14.80 5.91
CA PRO A 228 0.85 13.58 5.12
C PRO A 228 -0.57 13.11 4.80
N LEU A 229 -0.69 12.37 3.70
CA LEU A 229 -1.92 11.68 3.31
C LEU A 229 -2.10 10.42 4.15
N VAL A 230 -3.36 10.07 4.42
CA VAL A 230 -3.73 8.96 5.29
C VAL A 230 -4.23 7.77 4.48
N MET A 231 -3.56 6.63 4.64
CA MET A 231 -3.92 5.36 4.03
C MET A 231 -4.52 4.40 5.06
N ALA A 232 -5.75 3.95 4.83
CA ALA A 232 -6.37 2.94 5.69
C ALA A 232 -5.96 1.53 5.26
N LYS A 233 -5.39 0.73 6.17
CA LYS A 233 -5.10 -0.68 5.90
C LYS A 233 -6.31 -1.52 6.26
N ILE A 234 -6.84 -2.23 5.26
CA ILE A 234 -7.99 -3.10 5.41
C ILE A 234 -7.48 -4.48 5.83
N GLU A 235 -7.44 -4.70 7.14
CA GLU A 235 -6.86 -5.89 7.78
C GLU A 235 -7.89 -6.66 8.62
N LYS A 236 -8.98 -6.01 9.03
CA LYS A 236 -9.98 -6.58 9.95
C LYS A 236 -11.29 -6.87 9.22
N ARG A 237 -11.99 -7.94 9.61
CA ARG A 237 -13.34 -8.26 9.11
C ARG A 237 -14.32 -7.10 9.29
N LYS A 238 -14.25 -6.41 10.43
CA LYS A 238 -15.09 -5.23 10.72
C LYS A 238 -14.87 -4.07 9.74
N ALA A 239 -13.66 -3.93 9.22
CA ALA A 239 -13.36 -2.96 8.17
C ALA A 239 -14.12 -3.25 6.88
N LEU A 240 -14.35 -4.53 6.55
CA LEU A 240 -15.12 -4.93 5.36
C LEU A 240 -16.61 -4.61 5.48
N VAL A 241 -17.13 -4.58 6.72
CA VAL A 241 -18.51 -4.15 7.00
C VAL A 241 -18.66 -2.64 6.81
N ASN A 242 -17.66 -1.87 7.24
CA ASN A 242 -17.64 -0.40 7.18
C ASN A 242 -16.84 0.15 5.98
N LEU A 243 -16.63 -0.67 4.95
CA LEU A 243 -15.62 -0.42 3.92
C LEU A 243 -15.82 0.91 3.21
N GLU A 244 -17.05 1.19 2.80
CA GLU A 244 -17.41 2.36 2.01
C GLU A 244 -17.26 3.67 2.81
N GLU A 245 -17.48 3.64 4.13
CA GLU A 245 -17.28 4.78 5.03
C GLU A 245 -15.79 5.02 5.29
N ILE A 246 -15.02 3.95 5.54
CA ILE A 246 -13.57 4.02 5.76
C ILE A 246 -12.87 4.56 4.51
N VAL A 247 -13.18 4.01 3.33
CA VAL A 247 -12.64 4.49 2.05
C VAL A 247 -13.05 5.95 1.79
N GLY A 248 -14.25 6.35 2.21
CA GLY A 248 -14.69 7.75 2.10
C GLY A 248 -13.81 8.73 2.87
N ALA A 249 -13.41 8.36 4.09
CA ALA A 249 -12.64 9.22 5.00
C ALA A 249 -11.11 9.16 4.81
N ALA A 250 -10.58 8.07 4.25
CA ALA A 250 -9.15 7.93 3.96
C ALA A 250 -8.75 8.62 2.65
N ASP A 251 -7.46 8.96 2.50
CA ASP A 251 -6.90 9.49 1.25
C ASP A 251 -6.54 8.37 0.26
N GLY A 252 -6.26 7.17 0.78
CA GLY A 252 -6.03 5.93 0.03
C GLY A 252 -6.31 4.71 0.91
N VAL A 253 -6.25 3.51 0.34
CA VAL A 253 -6.43 2.26 1.08
C VAL A 253 -5.39 1.22 0.69
N MET A 254 -5.14 0.26 1.58
CA MET A 254 -4.26 -0.88 1.34
C MET A 254 -5.03 -2.18 1.60
N VAL A 255 -5.04 -3.07 0.61
CA VAL A 255 -5.47 -4.47 0.77
C VAL A 255 -4.33 -5.23 1.43
N ALA A 256 -4.35 -5.32 2.75
CA ALA A 256 -3.28 -5.93 3.55
C ALA A 256 -3.61 -7.42 3.80
N ARG A 257 -3.27 -8.24 2.80
CA ARG A 257 -3.73 -9.64 2.69
C ARG A 257 -3.20 -10.58 3.76
N GLY A 258 -2.06 -10.26 4.39
CA GLY A 258 -1.49 -11.08 5.47
C GLY A 258 -2.46 -11.20 6.64
N ASP A 259 -2.66 -10.11 7.38
CA ASP A 259 -3.60 -10.10 8.52
C ASP A 259 -5.06 -10.32 8.06
N LEU A 260 -5.47 -9.78 6.90
CA LEU A 260 -6.84 -9.98 6.39
C LEU A 260 -7.17 -11.44 6.07
N GLY A 261 -6.19 -12.20 5.56
CA GLY A 261 -6.34 -13.63 5.25
C GLY A 261 -6.45 -14.51 6.48
N VAL A 262 -6.03 -14.02 7.65
CA VAL A 262 -6.27 -14.67 8.95
C VAL A 262 -7.65 -14.31 9.50
N GLU A 263 -8.13 -13.09 9.22
CA GLU A 263 -9.39 -12.55 9.73
C GLU A 263 -10.63 -12.99 8.92
N THR A 264 -10.42 -13.59 7.74
CA THR A 264 -11.47 -14.01 6.81
C THR A 264 -11.21 -15.42 6.30
N ASP A 265 -12.19 -16.05 5.65
CA ASP A 265 -11.94 -17.33 4.98
C ASP A 265 -10.93 -17.10 3.85
N LEU A 266 -9.82 -17.85 3.87
CA LEU A 266 -8.77 -17.77 2.87
C LEU A 266 -9.31 -17.97 1.46
N ALA A 267 -10.36 -18.79 1.28
CA ALA A 267 -11.01 -18.99 -0.02
C ALA A 267 -11.71 -17.73 -0.57
N GLU A 268 -12.06 -16.78 0.29
CA GLU A 268 -12.74 -15.54 -0.07
C GLU A 268 -11.77 -14.38 -0.37
N ILE A 269 -10.48 -14.52 -0.05
CA ILE A 269 -9.51 -13.40 -0.10
C ILE A 269 -9.45 -12.71 -1.47
N ALA A 270 -9.55 -13.49 -2.55
CA ALA A 270 -9.55 -12.96 -3.92
C ALA A 270 -10.80 -12.12 -4.22
N LEU A 271 -11.97 -12.52 -3.71
CA LEU A 271 -13.23 -11.78 -3.88
C LEU A 271 -13.20 -10.49 -3.04
N ILE A 272 -12.69 -10.58 -1.81
CA ILE A 272 -12.55 -9.44 -0.90
C ILE A 272 -11.59 -8.39 -1.48
N GLN A 273 -10.42 -8.80 -2.01
CA GLN A 273 -9.48 -7.92 -2.69
C GLN A 273 -10.16 -7.13 -3.81
N LYS A 274 -10.87 -7.83 -4.71
CA LYS A 274 -11.60 -7.20 -5.83
C LYS A 274 -12.63 -6.20 -5.34
N ARG A 275 -13.37 -6.52 -4.27
CA ARG A 275 -14.33 -5.60 -3.65
C ARG A 275 -13.64 -4.34 -3.12
N ILE A 276 -12.55 -4.48 -2.36
CA ILE A 276 -11.82 -3.32 -1.80
C ILE A 276 -11.29 -2.42 -2.92
N ILE A 277 -10.64 -2.99 -3.94
CA ILE A 277 -10.13 -2.25 -5.10
C ILE A 277 -11.28 -1.54 -5.82
N SER A 278 -12.39 -2.23 -6.08
CA SER A 278 -13.56 -1.64 -6.75
C SER A 278 -14.14 -0.45 -5.98
N VAL A 279 -14.29 -0.55 -4.65
CA VAL A 279 -14.81 0.54 -3.81
C VAL A 279 -13.84 1.72 -3.78
N ALA A 280 -12.53 1.46 -3.69
CA ALA A 280 -11.50 2.49 -3.74
C ALA A 280 -11.53 3.25 -5.08
N ASN A 281 -11.58 2.51 -6.20
CA ASN A 281 -11.65 3.06 -7.55
C ASN A 281 -12.89 3.93 -7.73
N ALA A 282 -14.06 3.44 -7.31
CA ALA A 282 -15.32 4.19 -7.38
C ALA A 282 -15.25 5.52 -6.61
N ARG A 283 -14.49 5.55 -5.50
CA ARG A 283 -14.28 6.73 -4.66
C ARG A 283 -13.05 7.56 -5.03
N ALA A 284 -12.37 7.25 -6.14
CA ALA A 284 -11.11 7.89 -6.54
C ALA A 284 -10.05 7.90 -5.43
N ARG A 285 -9.93 6.80 -4.69
CA ARG A 285 -8.90 6.60 -3.67
C ARG A 285 -7.83 5.66 -4.22
N PRO A 286 -6.54 6.04 -4.19
CA PRO A 286 -5.46 5.13 -4.54
C PRO A 286 -5.52 3.88 -3.67
N VAL A 287 -5.35 2.72 -4.29
CA VAL A 287 -5.34 1.43 -3.60
C VAL A 287 -4.03 0.68 -3.84
N ILE A 288 -3.46 0.15 -2.76
CA ILE A 288 -2.29 -0.73 -2.78
C ILE A 288 -2.72 -2.17 -2.55
N THR A 289 -2.31 -3.10 -3.40
CA THR A 289 -2.39 -4.54 -3.12
C THR A 289 -1.08 -5.00 -2.47
N ALA A 290 -1.17 -5.55 -1.26
CA ALA A 290 -0.02 -5.79 -0.41
C ALA A 290 0.09 -7.23 0.11
N THR A 291 1.34 -7.57 0.49
CA THR A 291 1.76 -8.82 1.15
C THR A 291 1.84 -10.01 0.18
N GLN A 292 2.95 -10.76 0.25
CA GLN A 292 3.17 -12.01 -0.50
C GLN A 292 2.94 -11.92 -2.01
N MET A 293 3.25 -10.77 -2.62
CA MET A 293 3.11 -10.62 -4.08
C MET A 293 4.15 -11.48 -4.81
N LEU A 294 5.37 -11.59 -4.28
CA LEU A 294 6.46 -12.41 -4.80
C LEU A 294 7.19 -13.15 -3.66
N GLU A 295 6.46 -13.69 -2.68
CA GLU A 295 7.00 -14.20 -1.40
C GLU A 295 8.20 -15.16 -1.55
N SER A 296 8.15 -16.08 -2.51
CA SER A 296 9.25 -17.02 -2.77
C SER A 296 10.58 -16.31 -3.08
N MET A 297 10.52 -15.06 -3.55
CA MET A 297 11.70 -14.25 -3.85
C MET A 297 12.44 -13.73 -2.62
N VAL A 298 11.92 -13.94 -1.41
CA VAL A 298 12.68 -13.76 -0.18
C VAL A 298 13.90 -14.70 -0.17
N ALA A 299 13.72 -15.95 -0.61
CA ALA A 299 14.76 -16.98 -0.57
C ALA A 299 15.33 -17.34 -1.95
N TYR A 300 14.58 -17.11 -3.04
CA TYR A 300 14.95 -17.54 -4.39
C TYR A 300 15.01 -16.35 -5.36
N GLU A 301 15.81 -16.44 -6.42
CA GLU A 301 15.94 -15.32 -7.38
C GLU A 301 14.77 -15.25 -8.38
N HIS A 302 13.89 -16.26 -8.42
CA HIS A 302 12.78 -16.35 -9.35
C HIS A 302 11.46 -16.64 -8.63
N PRO A 303 10.36 -15.98 -9.04
CA PRO A 303 9.05 -16.22 -8.45
C PRO A 303 8.43 -17.50 -8.99
N THR A 304 7.36 -17.93 -8.33
CA THR A 304 6.47 -18.96 -8.84
C THR A 304 5.56 -18.39 -9.95
N ARG A 305 4.94 -19.30 -10.71
CA ARG A 305 3.91 -18.91 -11.71
C ARG A 305 2.66 -18.33 -11.05
N ALA A 306 2.34 -18.81 -9.84
CA ALA A 306 1.20 -18.33 -9.07
C ALA A 306 1.40 -16.87 -8.66
N GLU A 307 2.58 -16.53 -8.14
CA GLU A 307 2.95 -15.16 -7.75
C GLU A 307 2.92 -14.19 -8.95
N VAL A 308 3.47 -14.60 -10.10
CA VAL A 308 3.39 -13.79 -11.33
C VAL A 308 1.93 -13.55 -11.75
N THR A 309 1.09 -14.58 -11.62
CA THR A 309 -0.34 -14.48 -11.95
C THR A 309 -1.10 -13.62 -10.96
N ASP A 310 -0.73 -13.66 -9.68
CA ASP A 310 -1.31 -12.83 -8.62
C ASP A 310 -1.04 -11.34 -8.86
N VAL A 311 0.23 -10.98 -9.13
CA VAL A 311 0.61 -9.61 -9.51
C VAL A 311 -0.18 -9.13 -10.73
N ALA A 312 -0.23 -9.94 -11.79
CA ALA A 312 -0.94 -9.58 -13.01
C ALA A 312 -2.45 -9.35 -12.75
N ASN A 313 -3.08 -10.21 -11.93
CA ASN A 313 -4.50 -10.04 -11.59
C ASN A 313 -4.75 -8.83 -10.69
N ALA A 314 -3.87 -8.49 -9.76
CA ALA A 314 -3.99 -7.26 -8.98
C ALA A 314 -3.95 -6.01 -9.88
N VAL A 315 -3.08 -6.00 -10.90
CA VAL A 315 -3.04 -4.94 -11.93
C VAL A 315 -4.35 -4.90 -12.72
N LEU A 316 -4.84 -6.05 -13.19
CA LEU A 316 -6.09 -6.16 -13.96
C LEU A 316 -7.34 -5.80 -13.14
N ASP A 317 -7.31 -6.02 -11.83
CA ASP A 317 -8.37 -5.59 -10.91
C ASP A 317 -8.41 -4.07 -10.75
N GLY A 318 -7.36 -3.37 -11.20
CA GLY A 318 -7.26 -1.92 -11.20
C GLY A 318 -6.63 -1.38 -9.93
N THR A 319 -5.63 -2.07 -9.38
CA THR A 319 -4.82 -1.55 -8.27
C THR A 319 -3.92 -0.39 -8.73
N ASP A 320 -3.74 0.63 -7.88
CA ASP A 320 -2.83 1.73 -8.17
C ASP A 320 -1.38 1.32 -7.96
N ALA A 321 -1.11 0.48 -6.96
CA ALA A 321 0.21 -0.02 -6.67
C ALA A 321 0.22 -1.47 -6.17
N VAL A 322 1.32 -2.16 -6.42
CA VAL A 322 1.63 -3.47 -5.81
C VAL A 322 2.83 -3.32 -4.87
N MET A 323 2.83 -4.05 -3.76
CA MET A 323 3.81 -3.87 -2.69
C MET A 323 4.66 -5.11 -2.41
N LEU A 324 5.98 -4.92 -2.37
CA LEU A 324 6.95 -5.87 -1.84
C LEU A 324 7.19 -5.59 -0.35
N SER A 325 7.04 -6.63 0.45
CA SER A 325 7.20 -6.62 1.91
C SER A 325 8.53 -7.27 2.30
N ALA A 326 8.52 -8.54 2.69
CA ALA A 326 9.72 -9.27 3.09
C ALA A 326 10.73 -9.38 1.94
N GLU A 327 10.25 -9.47 0.69
CA GLU A 327 11.04 -9.64 -0.53
C GLU A 327 12.12 -8.56 -0.67
N THR A 328 11.80 -7.33 -0.25
CA THR A 328 12.74 -6.19 -0.29
C THR A 328 13.34 -5.88 1.06
N ALA A 329 12.60 -6.05 2.16
CA ALA A 329 13.08 -5.69 3.48
C ALA A 329 14.18 -6.63 4.01
N ILE A 330 14.02 -7.94 3.79
CA ILE A 330 14.91 -8.98 4.34
C ILE A 330 15.33 -10.05 3.32
N GLY A 331 14.78 -10.00 2.10
CA GLY A 331 15.05 -10.98 1.06
C GLY A 331 16.49 -10.96 0.55
N GLN A 332 16.91 -12.08 -0.03
CA GLN A 332 18.26 -12.23 -0.60
C GLN A 332 18.44 -11.47 -1.93
N PHE A 333 17.34 -11.17 -2.64
CA PHE A 333 17.36 -10.60 -3.99
C PHE A 333 16.45 -9.37 -4.14
N PRO A 334 16.60 -8.32 -3.31
CA PRO A 334 15.65 -7.21 -3.23
C PRO A 334 15.51 -6.46 -4.58
N VAL A 335 16.63 -6.19 -5.26
CA VAL A 335 16.60 -5.51 -6.57
C VAL A 335 16.03 -6.41 -7.67
N ALA A 336 16.26 -7.72 -7.61
CA ALA A 336 15.69 -8.65 -8.59
C ALA A 336 14.17 -8.75 -8.44
N ALA A 337 13.65 -8.75 -7.21
CA ALA A 337 12.22 -8.75 -6.92
C ALA A 337 11.52 -7.53 -7.55
N VAL A 338 12.08 -6.33 -7.38
CA VAL A 338 11.55 -5.10 -8.01
C VAL A 338 11.54 -5.21 -9.53
N ARG A 339 12.64 -5.69 -10.15
CA ARG A 339 12.74 -5.84 -11.61
C ARG A 339 11.74 -6.86 -12.16
N ILE A 340 11.51 -7.96 -11.45
CA ILE A 340 10.50 -8.95 -11.81
C ILE A 340 9.11 -8.33 -11.71
N LEU A 341 8.80 -7.64 -10.62
CA LEU A 341 7.51 -6.98 -10.43
C LEU A 341 7.23 -5.97 -11.54
N HIS A 342 8.22 -5.12 -11.86
CA HIS A 342 8.19 -4.19 -13.00
C HIS A 342 7.90 -4.91 -14.32
N ARG A 343 8.61 -6.00 -14.59
CA ARG A 343 8.41 -6.78 -15.82
C ARG A 343 7.00 -7.35 -15.93
N VAL A 344 6.41 -7.82 -14.83
CA VAL A 344 5.03 -8.33 -14.83
C VAL A 344 4.02 -7.21 -15.06
N ILE A 345 4.19 -6.06 -14.39
CA ILE A 345 3.36 -4.86 -14.61
C ILE A 345 3.44 -4.43 -16.08
N ALA A 346 4.65 -4.23 -16.60
CA ALA A 346 4.87 -3.81 -17.98
C ALA A 346 4.27 -4.79 -19.00
N ALA A 347 4.39 -6.10 -18.77
CA ALA A 347 3.78 -7.12 -19.64
C ALA A 347 2.24 -7.09 -19.59
N THR A 348 1.67 -6.84 -18.42
CA THR A 348 0.21 -6.78 -18.19
C THR A 348 -0.38 -5.52 -18.82
N GLU A 349 0.26 -4.37 -18.64
CA GLU A 349 -0.13 -3.09 -19.23
C GLU A 349 0.13 -3.02 -20.75
N ALA A 350 1.23 -3.60 -21.25
CA ALA A 350 1.57 -3.56 -22.67
C ALA A 350 0.58 -4.34 -23.54
N ARG A 351 -0.13 -5.33 -22.97
CA ARG A 351 -1.19 -6.06 -23.69
C ARG A 351 -2.41 -5.18 -23.99
N HIS A 352 -2.55 -4.05 -23.29
CA HIS A 352 -3.47 -2.97 -23.65
C HIS A 352 -2.93 -2.09 -24.79
N ASN A 353 -1.62 -1.79 -24.83
CA ASN A 353 -1.01 -0.91 -25.84
C ASN A 353 -0.70 -1.59 -27.19
N ARG A 354 -0.55 -2.92 -27.24
CA ARG A 354 -0.22 -3.66 -28.48
C ARG A 354 -1.40 -3.79 -29.47
N ALA A 355 -2.60 -3.40 -29.07
CA ALA A 355 -3.81 -3.48 -29.91
C ALA A 355 -3.77 -2.52 -31.12
N ALA A 356 -2.97 -1.46 -31.09
CA ALA A 356 -2.86 -0.52 -32.22
C ALA A 356 -2.23 -1.12 -33.51
N LYS A 357 -1.78 -2.38 -33.50
CA LYS A 357 -1.19 -3.06 -34.69
C LYS A 357 -1.94 -4.32 -35.14
N LEU A 358 -3.02 -4.71 -34.47
CA LEU A 358 -3.83 -5.88 -34.83
C LEU A 358 -5.27 -5.43 -35.06
N GLU A 359 -6.03 -6.20 -35.85
CA GLU A 359 -7.43 -5.94 -36.25
C GLU A 359 -8.43 -5.82 -35.07
N ASP A 360 -7.96 -5.91 -33.81
CA ASP A 360 -8.74 -5.84 -32.57
C ASP A 360 -8.69 -4.47 -31.85
N ALA A 361 -8.08 -3.42 -32.43
CA ALA A 361 -8.04 -2.08 -31.82
C ALA A 361 -9.44 -1.59 -31.38
N ASP A 362 -10.46 -1.86 -32.20
CA ASP A 362 -11.87 -1.57 -31.93
C ASP A 362 -12.41 -2.24 -30.65
N TRP A 363 -11.93 -3.44 -30.30
CA TRP A 363 -12.39 -4.14 -29.10
C TRP A 363 -11.82 -3.52 -27.83
N TYR A 364 -10.55 -3.12 -27.85
CA TYR A 364 -9.87 -2.51 -26.71
C TYR A 364 -10.32 -1.09 -26.44
N ASP A 365 -10.52 -0.26 -27.47
CA ASP A 365 -11.05 1.09 -27.29
C ASP A 365 -12.48 1.04 -26.73
N LYS A 366 -13.31 0.12 -27.22
CA LYS A 366 -14.64 -0.15 -26.64
C LYS A 366 -14.55 -0.61 -25.20
N ARG A 367 -13.59 -1.47 -24.85
CA ARG A 367 -13.39 -1.92 -23.48
C ARG A 367 -12.94 -0.78 -22.56
N ALA A 368 -11.96 0.03 -22.97
CA ALA A 368 -11.49 1.18 -22.19
C ALA A 368 -12.62 2.20 -21.98
N LEU A 369 -13.41 2.48 -23.01
CA LEU A 369 -14.59 3.34 -22.91
C LEU A 369 -15.68 2.74 -22.01
N ASN A 370 -15.93 1.44 -22.08
CA ASN A 370 -16.90 0.75 -21.22
C ASN A 370 -16.45 0.73 -19.75
N GLU A 371 -15.16 0.46 -19.48
CA GLU A 371 -14.57 0.53 -18.14
C GLU A 371 -14.70 1.94 -17.59
N MET A 372 -14.41 2.97 -18.40
CA MET A 372 -14.57 4.38 -18.02
C MET A 372 -16.03 4.77 -17.74
N GLN A 373 -16.98 4.29 -18.56
CA GLN A 373 -18.42 4.54 -18.38
C GLN A 373 -19.01 3.78 -17.18
N SER A 374 -18.39 2.67 -16.76
CA SER A 374 -18.81 1.92 -15.58
C SER A 374 -18.45 2.60 -14.26
N VAL A 375 -17.57 3.61 -14.29
CA VAL A 375 -17.25 4.45 -13.13
C VAL A 375 -18.44 5.37 -12.86
N SER A 376 -19.12 5.15 -11.73
CA SER A 376 -20.19 6.04 -11.27
C SER A 376 -19.67 7.47 -11.10
N ILE A 377 -20.20 8.40 -11.90
CA ILE A 377 -19.86 9.83 -11.86
C ILE A 377 -20.72 10.49 -10.76
N PRO A 378 -20.15 10.95 -9.64
CA PRO A 378 -20.87 11.85 -8.74
C PRO A 378 -21.20 13.13 -9.51
N GLY A 379 -22.40 13.68 -9.37
CA GLY A 379 -22.94 14.73 -10.26
C GLY A 379 -22.27 16.12 -10.24
N SER A 380 -20.97 16.24 -9.92
CA SER A 380 -20.25 17.51 -10.00
C SER A 380 -19.78 17.81 -11.43
N LYS A 381 -19.71 19.09 -11.82
CA LYS A 381 -19.26 19.51 -13.16
C LYS A 381 -17.77 19.19 -13.42
N GLN A 382 -16.93 19.13 -12.38
CA GLN A 382 -15.49 18.86 -12.50
C GLN A 382 -15.22 17.38 -12.81
N ASP A 383 -16.03 16.46 -12.26
CA ASP A 383 -15.95 15.03 -12.56
C ASP A 383 -16.13 14.75 -14.07
N ASN A 384 -16.93 15.57 -14.77
CA ASN A 384 -17.15 15.41 -16.22
C ASN A 384 -15.95 15.82 -17.07
N LEU A 385 -15.10 16.75 -16.62
CA LEU A 385 -13.97 17.22 -17.43
C LEU A 385 -12.81 16.23 -17.43
N GLY A 386 -12.51 15.61 -16.28
CA GLY A 386 -11.55 14.51 -16.20
C GLY A 386 -11.97 13.36 -17.12
N PHE A 387 -13.26 13.02 -17.11
CA PHE A 387 -13.85 12.02 -18.02
C PHE A 387 -13.66 12.42 -19.48
N SER A 388 -14.07 13.64 -19.85
CA SER A 388 -13.94 14.13 -21.23
C SER A 388 -12.48 14.19 -21.70
N ALA A 389 -11.53 14.51 -20.82
CA ALA A 389 -10.11 14.52 -21.15
C ALA A 389 -9.61 13.11 -21.47
N CYS A 390 -9.97 12.12 -20.67
CA CYS A 390 -9.60 10.73 -20.90
C CYS A 390 -10.29 10.17 -22.15
N GLU A 391 -11.58 10.46 -22.34
CA GLU A 391 -12.33 10.07 -23.53
C GLU A 391 -11.73 10.67 -24.81
N LEU A 392 -11.40 11.97 -24.79
CA LEU A 392 -10.80 12.64 -25.94
C LEU A 392 -9.43 12.06 -26.25
N ALA A 393 -8.63 11.76 -25.21
CA ALA A 393 -7.31 11.17 -25.40
C ALA A 393 -7.39 9.81 -26.13
N VAL A 394 -8.37 8.98 -25.78
CA VAL A 394 -8.63 7.71 -26.47
C VAL A 394 -9.08 7.95 -27.91
N ARG A 395 -10.13 8.76 -28.12
CA ARG A 395 -10.72 8.99 -29.45
C ARG A 395 -9.75 9.60 -30.46
N MET A 396 -8.79 10.40 -29.97
CA MET A 396 -7.83 11.12 -30.80
C MET A 396 -6.48 10.41 -30.87
N GLY A 397 -6.30 9.30 -30.15
CA GLY A 397 -5.02 8.60 -30.08
C GLY A 397 -3.91 9.46 -29.45
N ALA A 398 -4.27 10.37 -28.55
CA ALA A 398 -3.32 11.24 -27.86
C ALA A 398 -2.35 10.42 -27.01
N ARG A 399 -1.11 10.89 -26.83
CA ARG A 399 -0.06 10.18 -26.09
C ARG A 399 -0.08 10.39 -24.60
N ALA A 400 -0.75 11.43 -24.12
CA ALA A 400 -0.82 11.78 -22.72
C ALA A 400 -2.00 12.72 -22.44
N VAL A 401 -2.40 12.75 -21.17
CA VAL A 401 -3.16 13.86 -20.60
C VAL A 401 -2.17 14.72 -19.81
N VAL A 402 -2.10 16.01 -20.09
CA VAL A 402 -1.25 16.97 -19.38
C VAL A 402 -2.14 17.84 -18.51
N VAL A 403 -1.81 17.97 -17.23
CA VAL A 403 -2.61 18.74 -16.28
C VAL A 403 -1.71 19.43 -15.26
N PHE A 404 -1.97 20.70 -14.97
CA PHE A 404 -1.36 21.39 -13.83
C PHE A 404 -2.21 21.14 -12.58
N VAL A 405 -1.57 20.71 -11.49
CA VAL A 405 -2.26 20.31 -10.25
C VAL A 405 -1.66 20.98 -9.02
N GLN A 406 -2.55 21.42 -8.13
CA GLN A 406 -2.20 22.01 -6.83
C GLN A 406 -2.61 21.12 -5.65
N SER A 407 -3.22 19.97 -5.92
CA SER A 407 -3.55 18.98 -4.89
C SER A 407 -3.56 17.58 -5.49
N VAL A 408 -3.43 16.55 -4.62
CA VAL A 408 -3.57 15.15 -5.05
C VAL A 408 -5.00 14.88 -5.55
N ALA A 409 -6.02 15.47 -4.91
CA ALA A 409 -7.41 15.33 -5.32
C ALA A 409 -7.64 15.72 -6.80
N ALA A 410 -7.07 16.85 -7.24
CA ALA A 410 -7.18 17.30 -8.62
C ALA A 410 -6.54 16.33 -9.64
N ALA A 411 -5.43 15.69 -9.28
CA ALA A 411 -4.82 14.67 -10.15
C ALA A 411 -5.69 13.39 -10.19
N LEU A 412 -6.27 13.01 -9.05
CA LEU A 412 -7.13 11.82 -8.93
C LEU A 412 -8.47 11.97 -9.66
N GLU A 413 -8.99 13.20 -9.80
CA GLU A 413 -10.18 13.48 -10.63
C GLU A 413 -10.00 13.03 -12.08
N VAL A 414 -8.78 13.05 -12.61
CA VAL A 414 -8.45 12.52 -13.93
C VAL A 414 -8.12 11.03 -13.84
N ALA A 415 -7.25 10.63 -12.89
CA ALA A 415 -6.76 9.26 -12.79
C ALA A 415 -7.84 8.22 -12.48
N ARG A 416 -8.94 8.61 -11.82
CA ARG A 416 -10.08 7.72 -11.50
C ARG A 416 -10.70 7.06 -12.73
N PHE A 417 -10.58 7.69 -13.90
CA PHE A 417 -11.08 7.17 -15.17
C PHE A 417 -10.13 6.18 -15.84
N ARG A 418 -9.03 5.81 -15.16
CA ARG A 418 -8.05 4.79 -15.55
C ARG A 418 -7.58 4.94 -17.01
N PRO A 419 -7.09 6.12 -17.43
CA PRO A 419 -6.64 6.32 -18.80
C PRO A 419 -5.51 5.35 -19.17
N GLN A 420 -5.50 4.93 -20.44
CA GLN A 420 -4.47 4.03 -20.96
C GLN A 420 -3.16 4.74 -21.34
N VAL A 421 -3.12 6.05 -21.12
CA VAL A 421 -2.01 6.95 -21.41
C VAL A 421 -1.50 7.60 -20.12
N PRO A 422 -0.23 8.03 -20.04
CA PRO A 422 0.28 8.79 -18.91
C PRO A 422 -0.52 10.07 -18.67
N ILE A 423 -0.76 10.36 -17.39
CA ILE A 423 -1.20 11.66 -16.90
C ILE A 423 0.07 12.40 -16.44
N VAL A 424 0.53 13.34 -17.25
CA VAL A 424 1.65 14.21 -16.90
C VAL A 424 1.13 15.31 -15.98
N ALA A 425 1.30 15.11 -14.67
CA ALA A 425 0.82 16.00 -13.64
C ALA A 425 1.92 17.00 -13.24
N ILE A 426 1.78 18.25 -13.66
CA ILE A 426 2.76 19.31 -13.41
C ILE A 426 2.40 20.05 -12.13
N THR A 427 3.37 20.32 -11.27
CA THR A 427 3.19 21.08 -10.03
C THR A 427 4.43 21.91 -9.70
N ASP A 428 4.25 23.00 -8.97
CA ASP A 428 5.29 23.83 -8.35
C ASP A 428 5.63 23.40 -6.91
N SER A 429 4.92 22.41 -6.37
CA SER A 429 5.10 21.93 -5.00
C SER A 429 5.92 20.65 -4.97
N ALA A 430 7.14 20.73 -4.42
CA ALA A 430 7.99 19.57 -4.22
C ALA A 430 7.36 18.49 -3.32
N ALA A 431 6.51 18.89 -2.37
CA ALA A 431 5.76 17.96 -1.54
C ALA A 431 4.70 17.21 -2.36
N LEU A 432 3.91 17.94 -3.15
CA LEU A 432 2.88 17.34 -4.01
C LEU A 432 3.51 16.44 -5.09
N TYR A 433 4.63 16.87 -5.68
CA TYR A 433 5.41 16.08 -6.64
C TYR A 433 5.72 14.67 -6.12
N ARG A 434 6.15 14.56 -4.85
CA ARG A 434 6.41 13.25 -4.24
C ARG A 434 5.11 12.53 -3.87
N SER A 435 4.12 13.21 -3.29
CA SER A 435 2.85 12.58 -2.89
C SER A 435 2.11 11.91 -4.06
N LEU A 436 2.23 12.47 -5.27
CA LEU A 436 1.63 11.94 -6.49
C LEU A 436 2.27 10.64 -7.00
N ALA A 437 3.46 10.26 -6.53
CA ALA A 437 4.20 9.09 -7.03
C ALA A 437 3.43 7.76 -6.86
N LEU A 438 2.54 7.68 -5.87
CA LEU A 438 1.73 6.47 -5.59
C LEU A 438 0.55 6.29 -6.58
N ALA A 439 0.07 7.35 -7.22
CA ALA A 439 -1.20 7.30 -7.93
C ALA A 439 -1.06 6.73 -9.35
N HIS A 440 -2.00 5.86 -9.76
CA HIS A 440 -1.96 5.17 -11.04
C HIS A 440 -1.90 6.14 -12.23
N ALA A 441 -1.10 5.76 -13.22
CA ALA A 441 -0.90 6.48 -14.47
C ALA A 441 -0.37 7.93 -14.33
N ILE A 442 -0.20 8.43 -13.11
CA ILE A 442 0.34 9.77 -12.88
C ILE A 442 1.86 9.73 -13.00
N ALA A 443 2.39 10.63 -13.81
CA ALA A 443 3.79 10.96 -13.95
C ALA A 443 3.98 12.40 -13.45
N PRO A 444 4.39 12.59 -12.18
CA PRO A 444 4.52 13.92 -11.63
C PRO A 444 5.77 14.62 -12.19
N LEU A 445 5.65 15.90 -12.54
CA LEU A 445 6.75 16.76 -12.96
C LEU A 445 6.79 18.02 -12.11
N LEU A 446 7.95 18.29 -11.51
CA LEU A 446 8.19 19.52 -10.79
C LEU A 446 8.56 20.62 -11.79
N CYS A 447 7.85 21.74 -11.73
CA CYS A 447 8.12 22.95 -12.50
C CYS A 447 7.97 24.18 -11.60
N ASP A 448 9.08 24.63 -11.01
CA ASP A 448 9.10 25.80 -10.12
C ASP A 448 8.69 27.11 -10.82
N GLU A 449 8.84 27.15 -12.15
CA GLU A 449 8.50 28.29 -13.01
C GLU A 449 7.02 28.27 -13.44
N CYS A 450 6.33 27.14 -13.28
CA CYS A 450 4.94 26.96 -13.67
C CYS A 450 4.05 27.18 -12.45
N ASN A 451 3.21 28.22 -12.46
CA ASN A 451 2.18 28.44 -11.45
C ASN A 451 0.77 28.19 -12.03
N ALA A 452 -0.28 28.40 -11.24
CA ALA A 452 -1.67 28.23 -11.68
C ALA A 452 -2.08 29.10 -12.89
N THR A 453 -1.33 30.17 -13.17
CA THR A 453 -1.55 31.05 -14.32
C THR A 453 -0.50 30.85 -15.42
N ALA A 454 0.33 29.81 -15.32
CA ALA A 454 1.35 29.49 -16.30
C ALA A 454 0.73 29.36 -17.69
N GLU A 455 1.40 29.93 -18.69
CA GLU A 455 0.94 29.82 -20.06
C GLU A 455 0.91 28.34 -20.48
N PRO A 456 -0.16 27.88 -21.15
CA PRO A 456 -0.28 26.51 -21.66
C PRO A 456 0.98 25.98 -22.34
N LEU A 457 1.68 26.84 -23.09
CA LEU A 457 2.90 26.50 -23.82
C LEU A 457 4.04 26.03 -22.90
N SER A 458 4.17 26.61 -21.69
CA SER A 458 5.20 26.21 -20.71
C SER A 458 4.96 24.77 -20.21
N LEU A 459 3.70 24.46 -19.90
CA LEU A 459 3.26 23.13 -19.45
C LEU A 459 3.51 22.09 -20.53
N ILE A 460 3.12 22.40 -21.77
CA ILE A 460 3.36 21.53 -22.94
C ILE A 460 4.85 21.30 -23.16
N THR A 461 5.68 22.34 -23.02
CA THR A 461 7.13 22.22 -23.23
C THR A 461 7.76 21.27 -22.21
N LYS A 462 7.39 21.37 -20.93
CA LYS A 462 7.85 20.44 -19.88
C LYS A 462 7.34 19.02 -20.11
N ALA A 463 6.05 18.86 -20.42
CA ALA A 463 5.47 17.57 -20.71
C ALA A 463 6.12 16.90 -21.93
N ARG A 464 6.36 17.65 -23.01
CA ARG A 464 7.06 17.19 -24.21
C ARG A 464 8.44 16.65 -23.87
N ALA A 465 9.27 17.43 -23.15
CA ALA A 465 10.62 17.03 -22.81
C ALA A 465 10.63 15.69 -22.06
N TRP A 466 9.72 15.53 -21.08
CA TRP A 466 9.59 14.29 -20.34
C TRP A 466 9.10 13.13 -21.23
N LEU A 467 8.00 13.30 -21.97
CA LEU A 467 7.43 12.25 -22.82
C LEU A 467 8.42 11.73 -23.87
N LEU A 468 9.19 12.63 -24.49
CA LEU A 468 10.25 12.27 -25.44
C LEU A 468 11.39 11.53 -24.73
N SER A 469 11.84 11.98 -23.55
CA SER A 469 12.90 11.32 -22.78
C SER A 469 12.53 9.89 -22.35
N GLN A 470 11.24 9.63 -22.10
CA GLN A 470 10.72 8.31 -21.75
C GLN A 470 10.41 7.44 -22.97
N GLY A 471 10.47 8.00 -24.19
CA GLY A 471 10.05 7.30 -25.41
C GLY A 471 8.55 7.03 -25.49
N LEU A 472 7.72 7.79 -24.75
CA LEU A 472 6.26 7.65 -24.69
C LEU A 472 5.53 8.47 -25.77
N ALA A 473 6.22 9.43 -26.40
CA ALA A 473 5.70 10.21 -27.52
C ALA A 473 6.82 10.50 -28.54
N ARG A 474 6.42 10.99 -29.71
CA ARG A 474 7.29 11.51 -30.77
C ARG A 474 6.95 12.97 -31.06
N PRO A 475 7.85 13.74 -31.69
CA PRO A 475 7.48 15.04 -32.26
C PRO A 475 6.25 14.87 -33.17
N ALA A 476 5.37 15.86 -33.18
CA ALA A 476 4.10 15.88 -33.88
C ALA A 476 2.98 14.95 -33.35
N ASP A 477 3.23 14.11 -32.32
CA ASP A 477 2.14 13.44 -31.60
C ASP A 477 1.28 14.45 -30.84
N GLU A 478 0.02 14.11 -30.58
CA GLU A 478 -0.92 14.96 -29.85
C GLU A 478 -1.00 14.59 -28.36
N VAL A 479 -1.31 15.58 -27.52
CA VAL A 479 -1.65 15.41 -26.11
C VAL A 479 -2.95 16.15 -25.79
N VAL A 480 -3.69 15.67 -24.79
CA VAL A 480 -4.83 16.40 -24.25
C VAL A 480 -4.33 17.27 -23.10
N LEU A 481 -4.51 18.58 -23.20
CA LEU A 481 -4.19 19.53 -22.16
C LEU A 481 -5.45 19.91 -21.38
N LEU A 482 -5.39 19.77 -20.06
CA LEU A 482 -6.45 20.16 -19.13
C LEU A 482 -5.93 21.29 -18.22
N THR A 483 -6.54 22.47 -18.32
CA THR A 483 -6.11 23.67 -17.59
C THR A 483 -7.29 24.39 -16.95
N ALA A 484 -7.00 25.23 -15.95
CA ALA A 484 -7.93 26.23 -15.45
C ALA A 484 -7.83 27.50 -16.31
N SER A 485 -8.97 28.05 -16.75
CA SER A 485 -9.02 29.38 -17.34
C SER A 485 -8.81 30.44 -16.26
N GLN A 486 -8.28 31.60 -16.66
CA GLN A 486 -8.10 32.74 -15.74
C GLN A 486 -9.42 33.31 -15.19
N MET A 487 -10.58 32.78 -15.61
CA MET A 487 -11.91 33.27 -15.27
C MET A 487 -12.50 32.60 -14.01
N ILE A 488 -11.98 31.43 -13.62
CA ILE A 488 -12.50 30.65 -12.47
C ILE A 488 -11.32 30.18 -11.62
N ASP A 489 -11.28 30.68 -10.37
CA ASP A 489 -10.19 30.51 -9.41
C ASP A 489 -9.74 29.04 -9.24
N GLY A 490 -8.64 28.68 -9.92
CA GLY A 490 -7.95 27.39 -9.81
C GLY A 490 -8.71 26.14 -10.27
N LYS A 491 -9.92 26.26 -10.85
CA LYS A 491 -10.72 25.10 -11.27
C LYS A 491 -10.48 24.75 -12.74
N LEU A 492 -10.20 23.48 -13.00
CA LEU A 492 -10.12 22.94 -14.36
C LEU A 492 -11.44 23.16 -15.08
N ASP A 493 -11.40 23.86 -16.21
CA ASP A 493 -12.57 24.22 -17.01
C ASP A 493 -12.30 24.21 -18.53
N THR A 494 -11.04 24.05 -18.93
CA THR A 494 -10.59 24.18 -20.32
C THR A 494 -9.87 22.92 -20.77
N LEU A 495 -10.24 22.42 -21.94
CA LEU A 495 -9.71 21.20 -22.52
C LEU A 495 -9.28 21.46 -23.96
N GLN A 496 -8.04 21.12 -24.29
CA GLN A 496 -7.44 21.37 -25.60
C GLN A 496 -6.71 20.13 -26.10
N ILE A 497 -6.73 19.93 -27.42
CA ILE A 497 -5.77 19.03 -28.07
C ILE A 497 -4.61 19.88 -28.55
N VAL A 498 -3.41 19.47 -28.19
CA VAL A 498 -2.21 20.20 -28.57
C VAL A 498 -1.19 19.26 -29.16
N GLN A 499 -0.63 19.67 -30.28
CA GLN A 499 0.45 18.95 -30.93
C GLN A 499 1.78 19.25 -30.24
N LEU A 500 2.55 18.20 -29.96
CA LEU A 500 3.91 18.34 -29.48
C LEU A 500 4.77 18.90 -30.63
N ALA A 501 5.06 20.20 -30.57
CA ALA A 501 5.83 20.91 -31.60
C ALA A 501 7.17 20.23 -31.91
N SER A 502 7.68 20.42 -33.14
CA SER A 502 8.91 19.77 -33.64
C SER A 502 10.18 20.14 -32.87
#